data_AF-A0A502WVJ8-F1
#
_entry.id   AF-A0A502WVJ8-F1
#
_cell.length_a   1.000
_cell.length_b   1.000
_cell.length_c   1.000
_cell.angle_alpha   90.00
_cell.angle_beta   90.00
_cell.angle_gamma   90.00
#
_symmetry.space_group_name_H-M   'P 1'
#
loop_
_entity.id
_entity.type
_entity.pdbx_description
1 polymer ?
#
loop_
_entity_poly.entity_id
_entity_poly.type
_entity_poly.pdbx_seq_one_letter_code
_entity_poly.pdbx_strand_id
1 'polypeptide(L)'
;MLNACANQDGWAGRKQFVTVGNLDIAYVEITGAEPALLSVHGFTDTSRSFSLLAPYLAGRRLIMPDLRGHGASQAGKGCGIADFADDIAGLILRLRLDRPLVVGHSLGAMVAIALAGRHRELIGGLVVLAGTLKPDFAPDHPLVAGVEALRDPISPADPFYAWWHACSPDVPPAFLAGLARDASALPAPRWRAILEEIRSADLSDAARAVQARTLIIAGACDPLFGEAHQQALQSALAGAVFVRAERCGHNPHWEDPALVAKTIVEAFEV
;
A
#
# COMPACT_ATOMS: atom_id res chain seq x y z
N MET A 1 10.72 -10.13 21.71
CA MET A 1 9.79 -9.03 22.07
C MET A 1 8.78 -8.82 20.95
N LEU A 2 7.78 -9.70 20.81
CA LEU A 2 6.77 -9.65 19.73
C LEU A 2 5.52 -8.81 20.08
N ASN A 3 5.41 -8.31 21.32
CA ASN A 3 4.15 -7.77 21.86
C ASN A 3 3.82 -6.31 21.49
N ALA A 4 4.74 -5.52 20.92
CA ALA A 4 4.49 -4.09 20.70
C ALA A 4 3.66 -3.76 19.43
N CYS A 5 3.67 -4.63 18.41
CA CYS A 5 2.89 -4.43 17.17
C CYS A 5 1.59 -5.24 17.11
N ALA A 6 1.33 -6.08 18.12
CA ALA A 6 0.11 -6.90 18.20
C ALA A 6 -1.11 -6.11 18.72
N ASN A 7 -0.91 -4.95 19.33
CA ASN A 7 -2.03 -4.14 19.83
C ASN A 7 -2.68 -3.34 18.69
N GLN A 8 -3.63 -3.99 18.02
CA GLN A 8 -4.42 -3.37 16.96
C GLN A 8 -5.27 -2.20 17.49
N ASP A 9 -5.80 -2.27 18.71
CA ASP A 9 -6.63 -1.19 19.25
C ASP A 9 -5.82 0.08 19.59
N GLY A 10 -4.54 -0.08 19.92
CA GLY A 10 -3.62 1.04 20.18
C GLY A 10 -3.01 1.69 18.93
N TRP A 11 -3.23 1.13 17.73
CA TRP A 11 -2.51 1.56 16.52
C TRP A 11 -2.72 3.03 16.17
N ALA A 12 -3.94 3.54 16.31
CA ALA A 12 -4.26 4.95 16.03
C ALA A 12 -3.45 5.92 16.91
N GLY A 13 -3.17 5.54 18.16
CA GLY A 13 -2.36 6.34 19.08
C GLY A 13 -0.87 6.43 18.73
N ARG A 14 -0.41 5.66 17.73
CA ARG A 14 0.98 5.68 17.25
C ARG A 14 1.21 6.72 16.15
N LYS A 15 0.16 7.34 15.64
CA LYS A 15 0.25 8.27 14.51
C LYS A 15 0.94 9.57 14.93
N GLN A 16 1.94 9.94 14.15
CA GLN A 16 2.60 11.23 14.13
C GLN A 16 2.10 12.01 12.91
N PHE A 17 2.37 13.31 12.87
CA PHE A 17 1.92 14.19 11.78
C PHE A 17 3.10 14.99 11.26
N VAL A 18 3.12 15.21 9.95
CA VAL A 18 4.04 16.13 9.30
C VAL A 18 3.31 16.86 8.18
N THR A 19 3.52 18.17 8.11
CA THR A 19 2.96 18.99 7.04
C THR A 19 3.76 18.80 5.76
N VAL A 20 3.09 18.32 4.72
CA VAL A 20 3.58 18.15 3.34
C VAL A 20 2.77 19.08 2.44
N GLY A 21 3.43 20.07 1.83
CA GLY A 21 2.73 21.14 1.14
C GLY A 21 1.81 21.89 2.09
N ASN A 22 0.49 21.76 1.89
CA ASN A 22 -0.56 22.33 2.72
C ASN A 22 -1.42 21.28 3.44
N LEU A 23 -0.97 20.02 3.49
CA LEU A 23 -1.68 18.91 4.12
C LEU A 23 -0.90 18.38 5.31
N ASP A 24 -1.59 18.15 6.42
CA ASP A 24 -1.05 17.34 7.51
C ASP A 24 -1.22 15.86 7.17
N ILE A 25 -0.09 15.19 6.94
CA ILE A 25 -0.02 13.77 6.63
C ILE A 25 0.31 13.02 7.92
N ALA A 26 -0.55 12.07 8.27
CA ALA A 26 -0.35 11.16 9.38
C ALA A 26 0.55 10.00 8.95
N TYR A 27 1.42 9.54 9.86
CA TYR A 27 2.24 8.37 9.64
C TYR A 27 2.57 7.67 10.96
N VAL A 28 2.85 6.38 10.90
CA VAL A 28 3.43 5.61 12.01
C VAL A 28 4.92 5.41 11.73
N GLU A 29 5.74 5.64 12.75
CA GLU A 29 7.17 5.35 12.71
C GLU A 29 7.54 4.21 13.67
N ILE A 30 8.38 3.31 13.19
CA ILE A 30 9.17 2.40 14.03
C ILE A 30 10.63 2.79 13.83
N THR A 31 11.28 3.22 14.91
CA THR A 31 12.69 3.62 14.88
C THR A 31 13.58 2.42 14.59
N GLY A 32 14.63 2.63 13.79
CA GLY A 32 15.63 1.62 13.48
C GLY A 32 16.73 2.19 12.59
N ALA A 33 17.47 1.32 11.91
CA ALA A 33 18.55 1.69 11.01
C ALA A 33 18.04 2.24 9.66
N GLU A 34 18.81 3.14 9.07
CA GLU A 34 18.67 3.60 7.68
C GLU A 34 19.33 2.61 6.70
N PRO A 35 18.94 2.60 5.40
CA PRO A 35 17.85 3.38 4.81
C PRO A 35 16.48 2.88 5.29
N ALA A 36 15.57 3.80 5.53
CA ALA A 36 14.22 3.49 5.97
C ALA A 36 13.43 2.67 4.92
N LEU A 37 12.51 1.84 5.40
CA LEU A 37 11.42 1.31 4.57
C LEU A 37 10.21 2.23 4.68
N LEU A 38 9.75 2.73 3.53
CA LEU A 38 8.54 3.54 3.41
C LEU A 38 7.41 2.70 2.82
N SER A 39 6.43 2.32 3.63
CA SER A 39 5.38 1.38 3.25
C SER A 39 4.06 2.10 2.95
N VAL A 40 3.68 2.12 1.67
CA VAL A 40 2.51 2.82 1.13
C VAL A 40 1.36 1.83 0.94
N HIS A 41 0.24 2.09 1.62
CA HIS A 41 -0.88 1.14 1.71
C HIS A 41 -1.78 1.12 0.48
N GLY A 42 -2.62 0.09 0.38
CA GLY A 42 -3.59 -0.10 -0.69
C GLY A 42 -4.82 0.79 -0.59
N PHE A 43 -5.77 0.55 -1.48
CA PHE A 43 -7.03 1.28 -1.51
C PHE A 43 -7.79 1.05 -0.19
N THR A 44 -8.23 2.14 0.45
CA THR A 44 -9.06 2.16 1.69
C THR A 44 -8.38 1.73 2.98
N ASP A 45 -7.16 1.21 2.87
CA ASP A 45 -6.29 0.91 3.99
C ASP A 45 -5.77 2.19 4.69
N THR A 46 -4.98 1.96 5.74
CA THR A 46 -4.16 2.95 6.42
C THR A 46 -2.77 2.37 6.69
N SER A 47 -1.91 3.11 7.37
CA SER A 47 -0.66 2.62 7.98
C SER A 47 -0.80 1.28 8.71
N ARG A 48 -2.00 0.94 9.22
CA ARG A 48 -2.30 -0.34 9.86
C ARG A 48 -2.01 -1.55 8.98
N SER A 49 -2.18 -1.42 7.66
CA SER A 49 -2.03 -2.52 6.69
C SER A 49 -0.67 -3.22 6.81
N PHE A 50 0.38 -2.51 7.24
CA PHE A 50 1.73 -3.07 7.42
C PHE A 50 2.05 -3.53 8.85
N SER A 51 1.08 -3.48 9.77
CA SER A 51 1.31 -3.82 11.19
C SER A 51 1.69 -5.29 11.41
N LEU A 52 1.23 -6.21 10.56
CA LEU A 52 1.61 -7.63 10.61
C LEU A 52 2.99 -7.90 10.00
N LEU A 53 3.42 -7.08 9.03
CA LEU A 53 4.74 -7.17 8.41
C LEU A 53 5.85 -6.56 9.29
N ALA A 54 5.55 -5.45 9.97
CA ALA A 54 6.53 -4.68 10.73
C ALA A 54 7.40 -5.49 11.72
N PRO A 55 6.87 -6.48 12.48
CA PRO A 55 7.69 -7.31 13.37
C PRO A 55 8.79 -8.11 12.67
N TYR A 56 8.60 -8.48 11.41
CA TYR A 56 9.56 -9.26 10.62
C TYR A 56 10.66 -8.39 9.99
N LEU A 57 10.50 -7.07 10.03
CA LEU A 57 11.48 -6.07 9.58
C LEU A 57 12.11 -5.32 10.75
N ALA A 58 12.09 -5.93 11.94
CA ALA A 58 12.64 -5.35 13.16
C ALA A 58 14.12 -4.96 12.99
N GLY A 59 14.50 -3.80 13.53
CA GLY A 59 15.85 -3.25 13.41
C GLY A 59 16.01 -2.24 12.28
N ARG A 60 15.11 -2.22 11.29
CA ARG A 60 15.06 -1.17 10.27
C ARG A 60 14.11 -0.05 10.68
N ARG A 61 14.38 1.16 10.22
CA ARG A 61 13.45 2.28 10.35
C ARG A 61 12.27 2.04 9.41
N LEU A 62 11.05 2.04 9.94
CA LEU A 62 9.82 1.86 9.15
C LEU A 62 8.97 3.11 9.23
N ILE A 63 8.55 3.62 8.08
CA ILE A 63 7.63 4.75 7.93
C ILE A 63 6.39 4.24 7.20
N MET A 64 5.24 4.35 7.83
CA MET A 64 3.95 3.89 7.28
C MET A 64 2.98 5.08 7.28
N PRO A 65 2.89 5.86 6.19
CA PRO A 65 1.94 6.95 6.09
C PRO A 65 0.51 6.45 5.93
N ASP A 66 -0.45 7.28 6.29
CA ASP A 66 -1.79 7.23 5.72
C ASP A 66 -1.81 8.16 4.49
N LEU A 67 -2.25 7.67 3.33
CA LEU A 67 -2.41 8.48 2.11
C LEU A 67 -3.42 9.61 2.32
N ARG A 68 -3.35 10.69 1.53
CA ARG A 68 -4.27 11.85 1.69
C ARG A 68 -5.74 11.40 1.78
N GLY A 69 -6.40 11.86 2.83
CA GLY A 69 -7.79 11.55 3.17
C GLY A 69 -8.09 10.12 3.56
N HIS A 70 -7.07 9.27 3.76
CA HIS A 70 -7.20 8.01 4.48
C HIS A 70 -6.76 8.21 5.93
N GLY A 71 -7.30 7.37 6.82
CA GLY A 71 -6.90 7.35 8.23
C GLY A 71 -6.97 8.73 8.88
N ALA A 72 -5.84 9.22 9.38
CA ALA A 72 -5.76 10.53 10.03
C ALA A 72 -5.16 11.63 9.13
N SER A 73 -4.81 11.33 7.88
CA SER A 73 -4.28 12.31 6.93
C SER A 73 -5.38 13.22 6.40
N GLN A 74 -5.07 14.50 6.23
CA GLN A 74 -5.98 15.43 5.59
C GLN A 74 -6.27 15.04 4.14
N ALA A 75 -7.50 15.31 3.70
CA ALA A 75 -8.00 14.94 2.38
C ALA A 75 -7.43 15.79 1.23
N GLY A 76 -7.24 17.09 1.46
CA GLY A 76 -6.85 18.04 0.43
C GLY A 76 -7.80 18.10 -0.77
N LYS A 77 -7.32 18.70 -1.87
CA LYS A 77 -7.92 18.58 -3.20
C LYS A 77 -7.27 17.40 -3.94
N GLY A 78 -8.02 16.75 -4.81
CA GLY A 78 -7.53 15.63 -5.61
C GLY A 78 -7.37 14.32 -4.81
N CYS A 79 -7.34 13.22 -5.55
CA CYS A 79 -7.09 11.88 -5.04
C CYS A 79 -6.51 10.96 -6.12
N GLY A 80 -5.84 11.54 -7.12
CA GLY A 80 -5.23 10.79 -8.20
C GLY A 80 -3.92 10.12 -7.77
N ILE A 81 -3.44 9.17 -8.57
CA ILE A 81 -2.20 8.45 -8.25
C ILE A 81 -0.99 9.39 -8.22
N ALA A 82 -0.96 10.40 -9.11
CA ALA A 82 0.06 11.43 -9.11
C ALA A 82 0.01 12.31 -7.85
N ASP A 83 -1.20 12.64 -7.37
CA ASP A 83 -1.40 13.41 -6.13
C ASP A 83 -0.81 12.67 -4.92
N PHE A 84 -1.08 11.36 -4.83
CA PHE A 84 -0.52 10.50 -3.78
C PHE A 84 1.01 10.39 -3.90
N ALA A 85 1.55 10.21 -5.12
CA ALA A 85 2.99 10.10 -5.34
C ALA A 85 3.73 11.38 -4.93
N ASP A 86 3.16 12.55 -5.25
CA ASP A 86 3.74 13.85 -4.88
C ASP A 86 3.70 14.09 -3.36
N ASP A 87 2.67 13.61 -2.65
CA ASP A 87 2.67 13.61 -1.17
C ASP A 87 3.76 12.72 -0.58
N ILE A 88 3.94 11.51 -1.13
CA ILE A 88 4.96 10.59 -0.64
C ILE A 88 6.37 11.16 -0.90
N ALA A 89 6.59 11.79 -2.06
CA ALA A 89 7.83 12.53 -2.34
C ALA A 89 8.06 13.65 -1.31
N GLY A 90 7.02 14.43 -1.02
CA GLY A 90 7.07 15.46 0.01
C GLY A 90 7.35 14.89 1.40
N LEU A 91 6.76 13.76 1.76
CA LEU A 91 7.00 13.07 3.03
C LEU A 91 8.47 12.65 3.17
N ILE A 92 9.05 12.05 2.13
CA ILE A 92 10.48 11.68 2.07
C ILE A 92 11.35 12.89 2.37
N LEU A 93 11.09 14.02 1.71
CA LEU A 93 11.85 15.26 1.89
C LEU A 93 11.68 15.86 3.29
N ARG A 94 10.45 15.87 3.82
CA ARG A 94 10.14 16.48 5.13
C ARG A 94 10.70 15.68 6.29
N LEU A 95 10.67 14.35 6.20
CA LEU A 95 11.28 13.45 7.19
C LEU A 95 12.78 13.25 6.97
N ARG A 96 13.35 13.84 5.91
CA ARG A 96 14.76 13.74 5.52
C ARG A 96 15.22 12.29 5.38
N LEU A 97 14.39 11.47 4.75
CA LEU A 97 14.75 10.07 4.48
C LEU A 97 15.80 10.04 3.36
N ASP A 98 16.92 9.39 3.59
CA ASP A 98 17.97 9.23 2.59
C ASP A 98 17.65 8.04 1.70
N ARG A 99 17.03 8.32 0.55
CA ARG A 99 16.70 7.34 -0.49
C ARG A 99 16.10 6.04 0.06
N PRO A 100 14.92 6.10 0.72
CA PRO A 100 14.30 4.92 1.33
C PRO A 100 13.99 3.82 0.31
N LEU A 101 13.87 2.60 0.82
CA LEU A 101 13.24 1.49 0.11
C LEU A 101 11.72 1.66 0.17
N VAL A 102 11.08 1.93 -0.96
CA VAL A 102 9.63 2.15 -1.01
C VAL A 102 8.91 0.84 -1.26
N VAL A 103 7.99 0.47 -0.38
CA VAL A 103 7.15 -0.72 -0.49
C VAL A 103 5.72 -0.27 -0.72
N GLY A 104 5.19 -0.50 -1.91
CA GLY A 104 3.80 -0.17 -2.23
C GLY A 104 2.95 -1.43 -2.34
N HIS A 105 1.78 -1.44 -1.71
CA HIS A 105 0.79 -2.51 -1.85
C HIS A 105 -0.43 -2.05 -2.66
N SER A 106 -0.86 -2.82 -3.68
CA SER A 106 -2.08 -2.52 -4.47
C SER A 106 -2.08 -1.09 -5.03
N LEU A 107 -3.03 -0.22 -4.65
CA LEU A 107 -2.98 1.23 -4.95
C LEU A 107 -1.63 1.85 -4.55
N GLY A 108 -1.10 1.51 -3.38
CA GLY A 108 0.22 1.95 -2.93
C GLY A 108 1.35 1.49 -3.84
N ALA A 109 1.24 0.34 -4.50
CA ALA A 109 2.19 -0.11 -5.52
C ALA A 109 2.13 0.78 -6.76
N MET A 110 0.93 1.15 -7.19
CA MET A 110 0.71 2.11 -8.28
C MET A 110 1.31 3.49 -7.95
N VAL A 111 1.09 3.97 -6.72
CA VAL A 111 1.70 5.19 -6.18
C VAL A 111 3.21 5.11 -6.14
N ALA A 112 3.77 3.97 -5.70
CA ALA A 112 5.21 3.76 -5.63
C ALA A 112 5.87 3.72 -7.03
N ILE A 113 5.21 3.13 -8.03
CA ILE A 113 5.66 3.16 -9.43
C ILE A 113 5.63 4.60 -9.96
N ALA A 114 4.55 5.34 -9.72
CA ALA A 114 4.45 6.74 -10.13
C ALA A 114 5.53 7.61 -9.46
N LEU A 115 5.77 7.43 -8.16
CA LEU A 115 6.85 8.08 -7.41
C LEU A 115 8.22 7.74 -8.04
N ALA A 116 8.49 6.46 -8.27
CA ALA A 116 9.76 5.99 -8.82
C ALA A 116 10.04 6.50 -10.24
N GLY A 117 9.00 6.72 -11.05
CA GLY A 117 9.13 7.32 -12.38
C GLY A 117 9.30 8.84 -12.36
N ARG A 118 8.64 9.54 -11.42
CA ARG A 118 8.59 11.02 -11.36
C ARG A 118 9.71 11.64 -10.51
N HIS A 119 10.06 11.00 -9.40
CA HIS A 119 10.97 11.50 -8.35
C HIS A 119 12.06 10.47 -8.05
N ARG A 120 12.65 9.89 -9.11
CA ARG A 120 13.57 8.74 -9.07
C ARG A 120 14.79 8.94 -8.16
N GLU A 121 15.24 10.17 -7.98
CA GLU A 121 16.37 10.53 -7.11
C GLU A 121 16.05 10.38 -5.62
N LEU A 122 14.77 10.38 -5.25
CA LEU A 122 14.32 10.31 -3.86
C LEU A 122 14.24 8.88 -3.31
N ILE A 123 14.43 7.84 -4.13
CA ILE A 123 14.27 6.44 -3.69
C ILE A 123 15.54 5.61 -3.89
N GLY A 124 15.73 4.62 -3.02
CA GLY A 124 16.85 3.67 -3.07
C GLY A 124 16.47 2.34 -3.71
N GLY A 125 15.19 1.97 -3.63
CA GLY A 125 14.65 0.73 -4.18
C GLY A 125 13.12 0.75 -4.21
N LEU A 126 12.54 -0.19 -4.96
CA LEU A 126 11.10 -0.32 -5.13
C LEU A 126 10.64 -1.76 -4.88
N VAL A 127 9.62 -1.93 -4.05
CA VAL A 127 8.89 -3.18 -3.90
C VAL A 127 7.44 -2.96 -4.34
N VAL A 128 7.02 -3.71 -5.36
CA VAL A 128 5.65 -3.73 -5.89
C VAL A 128 4.97 -4.98 -5.33
N LEU A 129 4.10 -4.79 -4.33
CA LEU A 129 3.36 -5.87 -3.67
C LEU A 129 1.91 -5.90 -4.20
N ALA A 130 1.52 -7.00 -4.85
CA ALA A 130 0.19 -7.19 -5.43
C ALA A 130 -0.27 -5.95 -6.24
N GLY A 131 0.60 -5.46 -7.14
CA GLY A 131 0.37 -4.26 -7.93
C GLY A 131 -0.09 -4.56 -9.36
N THR A 132 -0.36 -3.48 -10.11
CA THR A 132 -0.61 -3.51 -11.55
C THR A 132 -0.17 -2.18 -12.19
N LEU A 133 -0.02 -2.15 -13.52
CA LEU A 133 0.18 -0.92 -14.29
C LEU A 133 -1.13 -0.29 -14.75
N LYS A 134 -2.11 -1.13 -15.07
CA LYS A 134 -3.43 -0.77 -15.60
C LYS A 134 -4.46 -1.70 -14.96
N PRO A 135 -5.28 -1.22 -14.02
CA PRO A 135 -6.40 -1.98 -13.50
C PRO A 135 -7.48 -2.09 -14.58
N ASP A 136 -7.97 -3.29 -14.85
CA ASP A 136 -8.97 -3.56 -15.89
C ASP A 136 -10.36 -3.89 -15.29
N PHE A 137 -10.74 -3.18 -14.22
CA PHE A 137 -12.02 -3.40 -13.55
C PHE A 137 -13.19 -3.00 -14.45
N ALA A 138 -13.88 -3.99 -15.02
CA ALA A 138 -15.12 -3.79 -15.75
C ALA A 138 -16.23 -3.16 -14.85
N PRO A 139 -17.24 -2.47 -15.40
CA PRO A 139 -18.32 -1.88 -14.61
C PRO A 139 -19.09 -2.86 -13.71
N ASP A 140 -19.14 -4.14 -14.09
CA ASP A 140 -19.79 -5.23 -13.35
C ASP A 140 -18.83 -5.98 -12.41
N HIS A 141 -17.56 -5.56 -12.31
CA HIS A 141 -16.60 -6.15 -11.40
C HIS A 141 -17.09 -6.01 -9.93
N PRO A 142 -16.99 -7.05 -9.08
CA PRO A 142 -17.52 -7.03 -7.72
C PRO A 142 -17.03 -5.86 -6.85
N LEU A 143 -15.77 -5.43 -7.01
CA LEU A 143 -15.23 -4.22 -6.38
C LEU A 143 -16.06 -2.98 -6.72
N VAL A 144 -16.37 -2.80 -8.01
CA VAL A 144 -17.05 -1.61 -8.53
C VAL A 144 -18.49 -1.59 -8.04
N ALA A 145 -19.20 -2.72 -8.17
CA ALA A 145 -20.55 -2.86 -7.67
C ALA A 145 -20.63 -2.67 -6.14
N GLY A 146 -19.69 -3.24 -5.40
CA GLY A 146 -19.62 -3.12 -3.94
C GLY A 146 -19.39 -1.68 -3.48
N VAL A 147 -18.41 -0.99 -4.07
CA VAL A 147 -18.13 0.42 -3.76
C VAL A 147 -19.30 1.33 -4.13
N GLU A 148 -19.96 1.08 -5.26
CA GLU A 148 -21.15 1.86 -5.64
C GLU A 148 -22.33 1.65 -4.69
N ALA A 149 -22.45 0.47 -4.08
CA ALA A 149 -23.49 0.15 -3.11
C ALA A 149 -23.30 0.80 -1.74
N LEU A 150 -22.07 1.23 -1.37
CA LEU A 150 -21.78 1.83 -0.07
C LEU A 150 -22.61 3.12 0.17
N ARG A 151 -23.08 3.30 1.40
CA ARG A 151 -23.83 4.48 1.85
C ARG A 151 -23.24 4.99 3.16
N ASP A 152 -23.17 6.31 3.30
CA ASP A 152 -22.68 6.93 4.53
C ASP A 152 -23.75 6.96 5.63
N PRO A 153 -23.38 6.78 6.91
CA PRO A 153 -22.07 6.31 7.35
C PRO A 153 -21.87 4.82 7.00
N ILE A 154 -20.68 4.45 6.54
CA ILE A 154 -20.34 3.05 6.24
C ILE A 154 -20.23 2.30 7.58
N SER A 155 -20.87 1.13 7.67
CA SER A 155 -20.76 0.26 8.84
C SER A 155 -19.47 -0.57 8.77
N PRO A 156 -18.65 -0.66 9.83
CA PRO A 156 -17.53 -1.60 9.89
C PRO A 156 -17.95 -3.08 9.82
N ALA A 157 -19.25 -3.36 9.95
CA ALA A 157 -19.85 -4.68 9.77
C ALA A 157 -20.59 -4.82 8.43
N ASP A 158 -20.40 -3.89 7.48
CA ASP A 158 -20.96 -3.99 6.14
C ASP A 158 -20.51 -5.31 5.48
N PRO A 159 -21.45 -6.09 4.89
CA PRO A 159 -21.12 -7.38 4.28
C PRO A 159 -20.08 -7.28 3.15
N PHE A 160 -19.91 -6.11 2.54
CA PHE A 160 -18.86 -5.88 1.55
C PHE A 160 -17.47 -6.22 2.09
N TYR A 161 -17.19 -5.97 3.39
CA TYR A 161 -15.89 -6.27 3.99
C TYR A 161 -15.55 -7.77 4.03
N ALA A 162 -16.55 -8.66 4.02
CA ALA A 162 -16.29 -10.10 3.96
C ALA A 162 -15.65 -10.51 2.63
N TRP A 163 -16.01 -9.82 1.54
CA TRP A 163 -15.38 -10.00 0.23
C TRP A 163 -14.10 -9.16 0.10
N TRP A 164 -14.16 -7.89 0.50
CA TRP A 164 -13.06 -6.94 0.31
C TRP A 164 -11.80 -7.29 1.12
N HIS A 165 -11.96 -7.84 2.33
CA HIS A 165 -10.86 -8.30 3.17
C HIS A 165 -10.67 -9.82 3.15
N ALA A 166 -11.24 -10.52 2.15
CA ALA A 166 -11.04 -11.95 2.01
C ALA A 166 -9.54 -12.27 1.86
N CYS A 167 -9.04 -13.15 2.72
CA CYS A 167 -7.63 -13.54 2.81
C CYS A 167 -7.50 -14.90 3.50
N SER A 168 -6.27 -15.40 3.65
CA SER A 168 -5.96 -16.59 4.45
C SER A 168 -6.62 -16.56 5.84
N PRO A 169 -7.16 -17.70 6.34
CA PRO A 169 -7.79 -17.78 7.66
C PRO A 169 -6.82 -17.53 8.83
N ASP A 170 -5.51 -17.56 8.59
CA ASP A 170 -4.48 -17.29 9.61
C ASP A 170 -4.35 -15.79 9.94
N VAL A 171 -4.95 -14.90 9.14
CA VAL A 171 -4.94 -13.45 9.41
C VAL A 171 -5.82 -13.13 10.63
N PRO A 172 -5.30 -12.45 11.67
CA PRO A 172 -6.05 -12.24 12.91
C PRO A 172 -7.37 -11.47 12.73
N PRO A 173 -8.51 -11.96 13.25
CA PRO A 173 -9.79 -11.25 13.12
C PRO A 173 -9.79 -9.83 13.71
N ALA A 174 -9.03 -9.59 14.78
CA ALA A 174 -8.90 -8.26 15.38
C ALA A 174 -8.19 -7.26 14.45
N PHE A 175 -7.26 -7.74 13.63
CA PHE A 175 -6.60 -6.93 12.60
C PHE A 175 -7.59 -6.56 11.48
N LEU A 176 -8.35 -7.53 10.98
CA LEU A 176 -9.39 -7.31 9.95
C LEU A 176 -10.49 -6.36 10.44
N ALA A 177 -10.92 -6.49 11.70
CA ALA A 177 -11.86 -5.57 12.32
C ALA A 177 -11.29 -4.15 12.43
N GLY A 178 -10.00 -4.02 12.72
CA GLY A 178 -9.29 -2.74 12.71
C GLY A 178 -9.27 -2.09 11.32
N LEU A 179 -8.96 -2.86 10.27
CA LEU A 179 -9.00 -2.39 8.88
C LEU A 179 -10.42 -1.95 8.47
N ALA A 180 -11.45 -2.73 8.78
CA ALA A 180 -12.83 -2.37 8.47
C ALA A 180 -13.27 -1.08 9.16
N ARG A 181 -12.88 -0.85 10.43
CA ARG A 181 -13.13 0.41 11.13
C ARG A 181 -12.43 1.59 10.47
N ASP A 182 -11.15 1.43 10.13
CA ASP A 182 -10.37 2.48 9.49
C ASP A 182 -10.93 2.83 8.10
N ALA A 183 -11.28 1.81 7.30
CA ALA A 183 -11.84 1.97 5.97
C ALA A 183 -13.26 2.59 6.00
N SER A 184 -14.06 2.27 7.01
CA SER A 184 -15.41 2.84 7.19
C SER A 184 -15.42 4.33 7.54
N ALA A 185 -14.30 4.86 8.03
CA ALA A 185 -14.16 6.29 8.30
C ALA A 185 -14.00 7.12 7.02
N LEU A 186 -13.61 6.49 5.91
CA LEU A 186 -13.50 7.13 4.60
C LEU A 186 -14.91 7.32 4.01
N PRO A 187 -15.35 8.54 3.66
CA PRO A 187 -16.69 8.76 3.09
C PRO A 187 -16.90 8.01 1.78
N ALA A 188 -18.09 7.45 1.56
CA ALA A 188 -18.42 6.68 0.36
C ALA A 188 -18.18 7.45 -0.97
N PRO A 189 -18.41 8.78 -1.08
CA PRO A 189 -18.03 9.53 -2.27
C PRO A 189 -16.52 9.50 -2.55
N ARG A 190 -15.68 9.44 -1.51
CA ARG A 190 -14.22 9.38 -1.65
C ARG A 190 -13.75 7.99 -2.04
N TRP A 191 -14.40 6.92 -1.56
CA TRP A 191 -14.21 5.57 -2.09
C TRP A 191 -14.41 5.54 -3.61
N ARG A 192 -15.54 6.06 -4.09
CA ARG A 192 -15.86 6.11 -5.54
C ARG A 192 -14.84 6.94 -6.32
N ALA A 193 -14.48 8.11 -5.82
CA ALA A 193 -13.53 8.99 -6.50
C ALA A 193 -12.15 8.34 -6.68
N ILE A 194 -11.61 7.69 -5.63
CA ILE A 194 -10.34 6.98 -5.72
C ILE A 194 -10.45 5.76 -6.63
N LEU A 195 -11.56 5.02 -6.57
CA LEU A 195 -11.76 3.86 -7.45
C LEU A 195 -11.78 4.26 -8.93
N GLU A 196 -12.37 5.41 -9.26
CA GLU A 196 -12.35 5.93 -10.64
C GLU A 196 -10.93 6.33 -11.08
N GLU A 197 -10.16 6.97 -10.21
CA GLU A 197 -8.74 7.26 -10.47
C GLU A 197 -7.94 5.98 -10.71
N ILE A 198 -8.18 4.92 -9.92
CA ILE A 198 -7.58 3.59 -10.12
C ILE A 198 -7.96 3.02 -11.49
N ARG A 199 -9.25 2.99 -11.82
CA ARG A 199 -9.77 2.45 -13.10
C ARG A 199 -9.22 3.17 -14.32
N SER A 200 -8.97 4.47 -14.20
CA SER A 200 -8.49 5.31 -15.30
C SER A 200 -6.97 5.27 -15.49
N ALA A 201 -6.23 4.64 -14.56
CA ALA A 201 -4.78 4.73 -14.50
C ALA A 201 -4.06 3.94 -15.60
N ASP A 202 -3.01 4.57 -16.15
CA ASP A 202 -2.00 3.91 -16.96
C ASP A 202 -0.60 4.33 -16.52
N LEU A 203 0.10 3.41 -15.85
CA LEU A 203 1.44 3.62 -15.33
C LEU A 203 2.54 3.08 -16.24
N SER A 204 2.25 2.72 -17.49
CA SER A 204 3.25 2.11 -18.39
C SER A 204 4.48 3.00 -18.57
N ASP A 205 4.27 4.31 -18.78
CA ASP A 205 5.37 5.24 -19.00
C ASP A 205 6.15 5.53 -17.73
N ALA A 206 5.46 5.65 -16.59
CA ALA A 206 6.09 5.79 -15.29
C ALA A 206 6.95 4.56 -14.96
N ALA A 207 6.44 3.34 -15.20
CA ALA A 207 7.16 2.09 -14.98
C ALA A 207 8.41 1.98 -15.84
N ARG A 208 8.35 2.35 -17.12
CA ARG A 208 9.54 2.38 -18.01
C ARG A 208 10.59 3.41 -17.58
N ALA A 209 10.19 4.45 -16.85
CA ALA A 209 11.08 5.47 -16.32
C ALA A 209 11.76 5.07 -14.99
N VAL A 210 11.31 3.99 -14.35
CA VAL A 210 11.89 3.49 -13.10
C VAL A 210 13.34 3.03 -13.32
N GLN A 211 14.24 3.56 -12.50
CA GLN A 211 15.67 3.20 -12.51
C GLN A 211 16.10 2.45 -11.25
N ALA A 212 15.26 2.47 -10.21
CA ALA A 212 15.56 1.82 -8.94
C ALA A 212 15.53 0.29 -9.09
N ARG A 213 16.39 -0.40 -8.34
CA ARG A 213 16.30 -1.85 -8.21
C ARG A 213 14.91 -2.20 -7.71
N THR A 214 14.25 -3.12 -8.42
CA THR A 214 12.83 -3.41 -8.20
C THR A 214 12.62 -4.88 -7.85
N LEU A 215 11.75 -5.11 -6.88
CA LEU A 215 11.21 -6.42 -6.51
C LEU A 215 9.69 -6.39 -6.73
N ILE A 216 9.16 -7.41 -7.39
CA ILE A 216 7.73 -7.62 -7.55
C ILE A 216 7.35 -8.86 -6.74
N ILE A 217 6.38 -8.73 -5.84
CA ILE A 217 5.79 -9.85 -5.10
C ILE A 217 4.30 -9.90 -5.43
N ALA A 218 3.86 -11.01 -6.02
CA ALA A 218 2.45 -11.23 -6.37
C ALA A 218 1.89 -12.45 -5.65
N GLY A 219 0.64 -12.38 -5.17
CA GLY A 219 -0.07 -13.56 -4.68
C GLY A 219 -0.50 -14.46 -5.83
N ALA A 220 -0.31 -15.77 -5.71
CA ALA A 220 -0.73 -16.71 -6.74
C ALA A 220 -2.26 -16.84 -6.86
N CYS A 221 -3.00 -16.45 -5.81
CA CYS A 221 -4.45 -16.50 -5.74
C CYS A 221 -5.09 -15.10 -5.73
N ASP A 222 -4.39 -14.08 -6.25
CA ASP A 222 -4.89 -12.71 -6.29
C ASP A 222 -6.14 -12.59 -7.19
N PRO A 223 -7.33 -12.24 -6.62
CA PRO A 223 -8.56 -12.12 -7.39
C PRO A 223 -8.65 -10.81 -8.19
N LEU A 224 -7.78 -9.83 -7.94
CA LEU A 224 -7.78 -8.53 -8.60
C LEU A 224 -6.76 -8.49 -9.74
N PHE A 225 -5.54 -8.97 -9.51
CA PHE A 225 -4.43 -8.82 -10.46
C PHE A 225 -3.81 -10.15 -10.85
N GLY A 226 -4.43 -10.81 -11.84
CA GLY A 226 -3.98 -12.08 -12.39
C GLY A 226 -2.70 -12.01 -13.25
N GLU A 227 -2.40 -13.12 -13.91
CA GLU A 227 -1.14 -13.35 -14.63
C GLU A 227 -0.78 -12.26 -15.65
N ALA A 228 -1.76 -11.79 -16.44
CA ALA A 228 -1.54 -10.76 -17.46
C ALA A 228 -1.00 -9.45 -16.85
N HIS A 229 -1.52 -9.05 -15.68
CA HIS A 229 -1.04 -7.88 -14.94
C HIS A 229 0.41 -8.05 -14.47
N GLN A 230 0.73 -9.24 -13.94
CA GLN A 230 2.07 -9.54 -13.45
C GLN A 230 3.10 -9.66 -14.58
N GLN A 231 2.71 -10.18 -15.74
CA GLN A 231 3.54 -10.20 -16.95
C GLN A 231 3.79 -8.77 -17.48
N ALA A 232 2.78 -7.90 -17.46
CA ALA A 232 2.93 -6.50 -17.85
C ALA A 232 3.89 -5.73 -16.94
N LEU A 233 3.79 -5.93 -15.62
CA LEU A 233 4.74 -5.37 -14.64
C LEU A 233 6.17 -5.83 -14.91
N GLN A 234 6.40 -7.14 -15.03
CA GLN A 234 7.73 -7.70 -15.30
C GLN A 234 8.32 -7.18 -16.62
N SER A 235 7.48 -6.97 -17.63
CA SER A 235 7.92 -6.45 -18.93
C SER A 235 8.29 -4.97 -18.87
N ALA A 236 7.54 -4.15 -18.11
CA ALA A 236 7.79 -2.71 -18.04
C ALA A 236 8.89 -2.34 -17.04
N LEU A 237 8.99 -3.06 -15.92
CA LEU A 237 10.00 -2.87 -14.88
C LEU A 237 11.21 -3.76 -15.18
N ALA A 238 11.95 -3.37 -16.22
CA ALA A 238 13.08 -4.15 -16.73
C ALA A 238 14.11 -4.45 -15.62
N GLY A 239 14.47 -5.73 -15.48
CA GLY A 239 15.41 -6.18 -14.46
C GLY A 239 14.82 -6.35 -13.06
N ALA A 240 13.51 -6.22 -12.89
CA ALA A 240 12.85 -6.54 -11.63
C ALA A 240 13.02 -8.03 -11.27
N VAL A 241 13.29 -8.29 -9.99
CA VAL A 241 13.18 -9.63 -9.43
C VAL A 241 11.69 -9.92 -9.21
N PHE A 242 11.19 -11.05 -9.69
CA PHE A 242 9.80 -11.45 -9.50
C PHE A 242 9.71 -12.65 -8.55
N VAL A 243 8.83 -12.54 -7.55
CA VAL A 243 8.51 -13.61 -6.62
C VAL A 243 7.00 -13.82 -6.58
N ARG A 244 6.59 -15.08 -6.75
CA ARG A 244 5.19 -15.48 -6.63
C ARG A 244 4.96 -16.12 -5.26
N ALA A 245 4.11 -15.51 -4.45
CA ALA A 245 3.68 -16.01 -3.16
C ALA A 245 2.55 -17.04 -3.35
N GLU A 246 2.94 -18.32 -3.46
CA GLU A 246 2.07 -19.43 -3.88
C GLU A 246 0.82 -19.65 -3.02
N ARG A 247 0.82 -19.17 -1.77
CA ARG A 247 -0.28 -19.36 -0.81
C ARG A 247 -1.02 -18.06 -0.46
N CYS A 248 -0.76 -16.98 -1.19
CA CYS A 248 -1.33 -15.66 -0.88
C CYS A 248 -2.30 -15.21 -1.96
N GLY A 249 -3.34 -14.49 -1.54
CA GLY A 249 -4.21 -13.71 -2.41
C GLY A 249 -3.67 -12.29 -2.60
N HIS A 250 -4.57 -11.31 -2.56
CA HIS A 250 -4.24 -9.91 -2.82
C HIS A 250 -3.39 -9.24 -1.74
N ASN A 251 -3.27 -9.83 -0.55
CA ASN A 251 -2.62 -9.20 0.60
C ASN A 251 -1.48 -10.04 1.19
N PRO A 252 -0.38 -10.30 0.44
CA PRO A 252 0.68 -11.19 0.93
C PRO A 252 1.37 -10.70 2.22
N HIS A 253 1.40 -9.38 2.47
CA HIS A 253 1.93 -8.81 3.72
C HIS A 253 1.02 -9.03 4.93
N TRP A 254 -0.24 -9.41 4.73
CA TRP A 254 -1.12 -9.87 5.81
C TRP A 254 -1.03 -11.39 5.96
N GLU A 255 -1.03 -12.09 4.82
CA GLU A 255 -1.21 -13.54 4.73
C GLU A 255 0.08 -14.33 5.01
N ASP A 256 1.24 -13.83 4.56
CA ASP A 256 2.55 -14.41 4.83
C ASP A 256 3.61 -13.30 5.02
N PRO A 257 3.52 -12.51 6.11
CA PRO A 257 4.44 -11.41 6.38
C PRO A 257 5.89 -11.87 6.52
N ALA A 258 6.11 -13.12 6.96
CA ALA A 258 7.43 -13.72 7.06
C ALA A 258 8.08 -13.92 5.68
N LEU A 259 7.33 -14.46 4.71
CA LEU A 259 7.78 -14.59 3.33
C LEU A 259 8.09 -13.22 2.74
N VAL A 260 7.17 -12.26 2.86
CA VAL A 260 7.35 -10.91 2.31
C VAL A 260 8.61 -10.25 2.88
N ALA A 261 8.80 -10.27 4.20
CA ALA A 261 9.98 -9.69 4.83
C ALA A 261 11.28 -10.37 4.37
N LYS A 262 11.30 -11.70 4.33
CA LYS A 262 12.44 -12.48 3.86
C LYS A 262 12.81 -12.09 2.42
N THR A 263 11.84 -12.03 1.52
CA THR A 263 12.09 -11.69 0.11
C THR A 263 12.60 -10.25 -0.04
N ILE A 264 12.08 -9.31 0.74
CA ILE A 264 12.59 -7.93 0.75
C ILE A 264 14.05 -7.90 1.20
N VAL A 265 14.37 -8.59 2.29
CA VAL A 265 15.75 -8.68 2.82
C VAL A 265 16.70 -9.25 1.77
N GLU A 266 16.38 -10.41 1.20
CA GLU A 266 17.22 -11.08 0.19
C GLU A 266 17.42 -10.24 -1.08
N ALA A 267 16.43 -9.41 -1.44
CA ALA A 267 16.51 -8.56 -2.62
C ALA A 267 17.30 -7.26 -2.39
N PHE A 268 17.48 -6.77 -1.16
CA PHE A 268 18.04 -5.43 -0.92
C PHE A 268 19.18 -5.37 0.12
N GLU A 269 19.51 -6.46 0.81
CA GLU A 269 20.74 -6.58 1.60
C GLU A 269 21.76 -7.43 0.85
N VAL A 270 22.64 -6.76 0.11
CA VAL A 270 23.90 -7.33 -0.43
C VAL A 270 25.05 -6.46 0.04
#